data_AF-A0A928WTW2-F1
#
_entry.id   AF-A0A928WTW2-F1
#
_cell.length_a   1.000
_cell.length_b   1.000
_cell.length_c   1.000
_cell.angle_alpha   90.00
_cell.angle_beta   90.00
_cell.angle_gamma   90.00
#
_symmetry.space_group_name_H-M   'P 1'
#
loop_
_entity.id
_entity.type
_entity.pdbx_description
1 polymer ?
#
loop_
_entity_poly.entity_id
_entity_poly.type
_entity_poly.pdbx_seq_one_letter_code
_entity_poly.pdbx_strand_id
1 'polypeptide(L)'
;MDEGGSGIERTGRLQVKKLTVRYSLGKTAVYRRMKALGIKPERIGNRSYVNQAQISLLDALHTFIQNKGTTAEFVFLRSQDLDASDT
;
A
#
# COMPACT_ATOMS: atom_id res chain seq x y z
N MET A 1 -7.10 -10.43 29.74
CA MET A 1 -7.63 -9.60 28.64
C MET A 1 -6.59 -9.63 27.53
N ASP A 2 -7.03 -10.11 26.39
CA ASP A 2 -6.38 -10.43 25.12
C ASP A 2 -4.89 -10.06 24.91
N GLU A 3 -4.03 -11.04 25.18
CA GLU A 3 -2.72 -11.17 24.52
C GLU A 3 -2.94 -11.67 23.07
N GLY A 4 -3.53 -10.82 22.23
CA GLY A 4 -3.69 -11.05 20.80
C GLY A 4 -2.36 -10.84 20.08
N GLY A 5 -1.45 -11.80 20.25
CA GLY A 5 -0.10 -11.83 19.69
C GLY A 5 0.02 -11.09 18.36
N SER A 6 0.84 -10.04 18.39
CA SER A 6 1.35 -9.34 17.22
C SER A 6 2.24 -10.29 16.42
N GLY A 7 1.61 -11.18 15.67
CA GLY A 7 2.22 -11.89 14.55
C GLY A 7 2.55 -10.87 13.48
N ILE A 8 3.69 -10.21 13.61
CA ILE A 8 4.50 -9.87 12.45
C ILE A 8 5.00 -11.20 11.90
N GLU A 9 4.13 -11.85 11.11
CA GLU A 9 4.48 -13.06 10.39
C GLU A 9 5.80 -12.78 9.65
N ARG A 10 6.79 -13.67 9.81
CA ARG A 10 8.09 -13.64 9.12
C ARG A 10 7.96 -13.81 7.59
N THR A 11 6.82 -13.48 6.99
CA THR A 11 6.39 -13.81 5.63
C THR A 11 6.37 -12.61 4.67
N GLY A 12 6.82 -11.42 5.10
CA GLY A 12 6.90 -10.24 4.21
C GLY A 12 5.54 -9.80 3.66
N ARG A 13 4.46 -10.10 4.39
CA ARG A 13 3.07 -9.77 4.01
C ARG A 13 2.36 -9.10 5.16
N LEU A 14 1.51 -8.12 4.86
CA LEU A 14 0.71 -7.38 5.83
C LEU A 14 -0.77 -7.44 5.46
N GLN A 15 -1.62 -7.71 6.45
CA GLN A 15 -3.06 -7.70 6.23
C GLN A 15 -3.55 -6.29 5.87
N VAL A 16 -4.44 -6.18 4.88
CA VAL A 16 -5.03 -4.88 4.46
C VAL A 16 -5.71 -4.16 5.64
N LYS A 17 -6.31 -4.89 6.57
CA LYS A 17 -6.90 -4.32 7.80
C LYS A 17 -5.85 -3.63 8.69
N LYS A 18 -4.59 -4.09 8.70
CA LYS A 18 -3.51 -3.42 9.44
C LYS A 18 -3.04 -2.14 8.74
N LEU A 19 -3.23 -2.00 7.42
CA LEU A 19 -2.89 -0.78 6.68
C LEU A 19 -3.73 0.43 7.11
N THR A 20 -5.00 0.22 7.49
CA THR A 20 -5.85 1.32 7.96
C THR A 20 -5.30 1.94 9.24
N VAL A 21 -4.77 1.10 10.14
CA VAL A 21 -4.13 1.55 11.38
C VAL A 21 -2.76 2.17 11.09
N ARG A 22 -1.95 1.53 10.24
CA ARG A 22 -0.58 1.99 9.89
C ARG A 22 -0.56 3.41 9.31
N TYR A 23 -1.52 3.73 8.44
CA TYR A 23 -1.58 5.04 7.78
C TYR A 23 -2.61 5.99 8.42
N SER A 24 -3.28 5.58 9.50
CA SER A 24 -4.42 6.28 10.09
C SER A 24 -5.47 6.69 9.05
N LEU A 25 -5.83 5.77 8.15
CA LEU A 25 -6.80 5.99 7.07
C LEU A 25 -8.03 5.12 7.24
N GLY A 26 -9.19 5.65 6.83
CA GLY A 26 -10.39 4.84 6.64
C GLY A 26 -10.19 3.77 5.56
N LYS A 27 -10.93 2.66 5.68
CA LYS A 27 -10.89 1.52 4.72
C LYS A 27 -11.00 1.99 3.27
N THR A 28 -11.97 2.85 2.98
CA THR A 28 -12.22 3.39 1.64
C THR A 28 -10.99 4.10 1.06
N ALA A 29 -10.27 4.88 1.87
CA ALA A 29 -9.07 5.58 1.41
C ALA A 29 -7.92 4.61 1.11
N VAL A 30 -7.73 3.56 1.92
CA VAL A 30 -6.73 2.51 1.67
C VAL A 30 -7.04 1.78 0.35
N TYR A 31 -8.29 1.35 0.14
CA TYR A 31 -8.69 0.67 -1.10
C TYR A 31 -8.55 1.58 -2.32
N ARG A 32 -8.87 2.87 -2.22
CA ARG A 32 -8.65 3.85 -3.31
C ARG A 32 -7.17 3.97 -3.67
N ARG A 33 -6.29 4.05 -2.68
CA ARG A 33 -4.84 4.11 -2.90
C ARG A 33 -4.31 2.84 -3.56
N MET A 34 -4.72 1.67 -3.06
CA MET A 34 -4.37 0.40 -3.68
C MET A 34 -4.83 0.33 -5.14
N LYS A 35 -6.08 0.71 -5.41
CA LYS A 35 -6.64 0.74 -6.78
C LYS A 35 -5.87 1.68 -7.69
N ALA A 36 -5.51 2.87 -7.20
CA ALA A 36 -4.75 3.85 -7.97
C ALA A 36 -3.33 3.36 -8.32
N LEU A 37 -2.70 2.60 -7.42
CA LEU A 37 -1.41 1.97 -7.66
C LEU A 37 -1.50 0.62 -8.41
N GLY A 38 -2.70 0.19 -8.82
CA GLY A 38 -2.90 -1.11 -9.44
C GLY A 38 -2.60 -2.31 -8.53
N ILE A 39 -2.53 -2.10 -7.21
CA ILE A 39 -2.18 -3.13 -6.23
C ILE A 39 -3.36 -4.09 -6.06
N LYS A 40 -3.13 -5.36 -6.41
CA LYS A 40 -4.05 -6.46 -6.15
C LYS A 40 -3.61 -7.20 -4.88
N PRO A 41 -4.40 -7.12 -3.78
CA PRO A 41 -4.08 -7.86 -2.58
C PRO A 41 -4.32 -9.36 -2.81
N GLU A 42 -3.51 -10.19 -2.19
CA GLU A 42 -3.66 -11.64 -2.18
C GLU A 42 -4.74 -12.03 -1.15
N ARG A 43 -5.73 -12.81 -1.57
CA ARG A 43 -6.78 -13.31 -0.67
C ARG A 43 -6.39 -14.67 -0.13
N ILE A 44 -6.13 -14.75 1.18
CA ILE A 44 -5.76 -15.98 1.87
C ILE A 44 -6.85 -16.27 2.91
N GLY A 45 -7.62 -17.33 2.68
CA GLY A 45 -8.81 -17.67 3.47
C GLY A 45 -9.86 -16.55 3.39
N ASN A 46 -10.20 -15.96 4.54
CA ASN A 46 -11.16 -14.85 4.63
C ASN A 46 -10.50 -13.46 4.78
N ARG A 47 -9.19 -13.35 4.51
CA ARG A 47 -8.43 -12.11 4.74
C ARG A 47 -7.64 -11.73 3.49
N SER A 48 -7.48 -10.43 3.30
CA SER A 48 -6.67 -9.85 2.21
C SER A 48 -5.32 -9.40 2.76
N TYR A 49 -4.25 -9.76 2.06
CA TYR A 49 -2.87 -9.45 2.39
C TYR A 49 -2.20 -8.71 1.24
N VAL A 50 -1.25 -7.84 1.57
CA VAL A 50 -0.35 -7.20 0.61
C VAL A 50 1.08 -7.64 0.90
N ASN A 51 1.91 -7.78 -0.12
CA ASN A 51 3.32 -8.15 0.05
C ASN A 51 4.20 -6.92 0.34
N GLN A 52 5.47 -7.14 0.68
CA GLN A 52 6.42 -6.08 1.03
C GLN A 52 6.64 -5.04 -0.08
N ALA A 53 6.67 -5.46 -1.35
CA ALA A 53 6.80 -4.55 -2.49
C ALA A 53 5.59 -3.61 -2.60
N GLN A 54 4.38 -4.15 -2.45
CA GLN A 54 3.13 -3.39 -2.44
C GLN A 54 3.04 -2.45 -1.23
N ILE A 55 3.50 -2.89 -0.06
CA ILE A 55 3.57 -2.04 1.14
C ILE A 55 4.50 -0.85 0.88
N SER A 56 5.68 -1.09 0.31
CA SER A 56 6.65 -0.03 0.01
C SER A 56 6.09 1.00 -0.95
N LEU A 57 5.33 0.57 -1.98
CA LEU A 57 4.63 1.48 -2.90
C LEU A 57 3.56 2.32 -2.18
N LEU A 58 2.80 1.71 -1.27
CA LEU A 58 1.79 2.41 -0.48
C LEU A 58 2.42 3.42 0.49
N ASP A 59 3.55 3.08 1.10
CA ASP A 59 4.33 3.97 1.98
C ASP A 59 4.90 5.16 1.19
N ALA A 60 5.46 4.92 0.00
CA ALA A 60 5.93 5.96 -0.90
C ALA A 60 4.79 6.91 -1.32
N LEU A 61 3.65 6.38 -1.76
CA LEU A 61 2.46 7.17 -2.08
C LEU A 61 1.96 7.96 -0.87
N HIS A 62 1.94 7.35 0.32
CA HIS A 62 1.46 8.02 1.52
C HIS A 62 2.34 9.22 1.87
N THR A 63 3.65 9.02 1.83
CA THR A 63 4.65 10.08 2.08
C THR A 63 4.52 11.20 1.04
N PHE A 64 4.33 10.85 -0.23
CA PHE A 64 4.12 11.82 -1.30
C PHE A 64 2.87 12.69 -1.07
N ILE A 65 1.75 12.06 -0.67
CA ILE A 65 0.53 12.79 -0.33
C ILE A 65 0.71 13.68 0.92
N GLN A 66 1.46 13.22 1.93
CA GLN A 66 1.75 14.03 3.11
C GLN A 66 2.56 15.29 2.75
N ASN A 67 3.43 15.21 1.75
CA ASN A 67 4.21 16.34 1.22
C ASN A 67 3.44 17.23 0.23
N LYS A 68 2.11 17.32 0.35
CA LYS A 68 1.19 18.05 -0.55
C LYS A 68 1.09 17.52 -1.98
N GLY A 69 1.63 16.34 -2.27
CA GLY A 69 1.42 15.66 -3.54
C GLY A 69 0.01 15.07 -3.67
N THR A 70 -0.36 14.65 -4.88
CA THR A 70 -1.61 13.91 -5.11
C THR A 70 -1.33 12.50 -5.63
N THR A 71 -2.31 11.60 -5.50
CA THR A 71 -2.20 10.25 -6.04
C THR A 71 -2.02 10.25 -7.57
N ALA A 72 -2.66 11.18 -8.28
CA ALA A 72 -2.56 11.27 -9.73
C ALA A 72 -1.13 11.66 -10.14
N GLU A 73 -0.56 12.68 -9.50
CA GLU A 73 0.83 13.11 -9.70
C GLU A 73 1.82 11.98 -9.43
N PHE A 74 1.63 11.24 -8.33
CA PHE A 74 2.51 10.11 -8.00
C PHE A 74 2.47 9.00 -9.07
N VAL A 75 1.28 8.66 -9.56
CA VAL A 75 1.11 7.66 -10.62
C VAL A 75 1.71 8.16 -11.92
N PHE A 76 1.53 9.43 -12.26
CA PHE A 76 2.11 10.06 -13.45
C PHE A 76 3.64 10.06 -13.43
N LEU A 77 4.25 10.48 -12.32
CA LEU A 77 5.71 10.47 -12.12
C LEU A 77 6.29 9.05 -12.26
N ARG A 78 5.61 8.04 -11.72
CA ARG A 78 6.01 6.63 -11.84
C ARG A 78 5.86 6.08 -13.25
N SER A 79 4.91 6.58 -14.03
CA SER A 79 4.78 6.22 -15.44
C SER A 79 5.89 6.84 -16.30
N GLN A 80 6.35 8.05 -15.98
CA GLN A 80 7.44 8.72 -16.72
C GLN A 80 8.81 8.06 -16.51
N ASP A 81 9.06 7.52 -15.31
CA ASP A 81 10.29 6.77 -14.99
C ASP A 81 10.50 5.52 -15.89
N LEU A 82 9.42 4.96 -16.46
CA LEU A 82 9.48 3.79 -17.33
C LEU A 82 9.84 4.11 -18.79
N ASP A 83 9.72 5.36 -19.24
CA ASP A 83 10.00 5.78 -20.62
C ASP A 83 11.47 6.25 -20.79
N ALA A 84 12.15 6.58 -19.68
CA ALA A 84 13.51 7.12 -19.69
C ALA A 84 14.63 6.07 -19.84
N SER A 85 14.31 4.81 -20.14
CA SER A 85 15.30 3.74 -20.36
C SER A 85 15.49 3.32 -21.83
N ASP A 86 14.87 4.04 -22.78
CA ASP A 86 15.07 3.83 -24.22
C ASP A 86 15.62 5.12 -24.86
N THR A 87 16.90 5.41 -24.63
CA THR A 87 17.74 6.26 -25.50
C THR A 87 19.20 5.87 -25.33
#